data_AF-A0A7Y4ZVF6-F1
#
_entry.id   AF-A0A7Y4ZVF6-F1
#
_cell.length_a   1.000
_cell.length_b   1.000
_cell.length_c   1.000
_cell.angle_alpha   90.00
_cell.angle_beta   90.00
_cell.angle_gamma   90.00
#
_symmetry.space_group_name_H-M   'P 1'
#
loop_
_entity.id
_entity.type
_entity.pdbx_description
1 polymer ?
#
loop_
_entity_poly.entity_id
_entity_poly.type
_entity_poly.pdbx_seq_one_letter_code
_entity_poly.pdbx_strand_id
1 'polypeptide(L)'
;MQDAKTRGALLFLGDYYGTLAAARCLGARGIDVALADSSRFVRTAASRHVRHFIKAPPLADATAFLGWLLEEGKRGGEAAGRVLYPASDELVFLFAQHREELSRYFSLYLPPFESIYRILNKQRLSEACVRTGVSVPTTWFPRGEEELRALVAGIDVEVILKPKTQIQLRSGAKAAEIPKGGDLVESFRTFVKENPYGPELTAHDPDVVWPMVQAYHRKAAFGIYSLAGFSEGSGKLPLVRASRKVLQRPRKLGIGLCFEGTEVLPSLREHVGALCKDLGYHGMFEIEFIEHDGDFLLIDFNPRGYSQMAFEVSRGLPLPYLHYLGATGQHEELAHEWERADAWKADGDYVYCHELLLGIVMAGQAVNEKLGRERSEHWETWARDHRPRLTDAVRAKGDALPRVVDATKHVRELIRHPRSFVKSFTRG
;
A
#
# COMPACT_ATOMS: atom_id res chain seq x y z
N MET A 1 2.82 33.50 -13.95
CA MET A 1 2.00 32.33 -13.59
C MET A 1 2.37 31.23 -14.57
N GLN A 2 3.28 30.31 -14.20
CA GLN A 2 3.57 29.16 -15.06
C GLN A 2 2.29 28.33 -15.17
N ASP A 3 1.96 27.91 -16.38
CA ASP A 3 0.82 27.02 -16.64
C ASP A 3 0.96 25.78 -15.75
N ALA A 4 -0.04 25.45 -14.93
CA ALA A 4 0.02 24.34 -13.98
C ALA A 4 0.31 22.99 -14.67
N LYS A 5 0.11 22.93 -16.00
CA LYS A 5 0.50 21.82 -16.89
C LYS A 5 2.01 21.62 -17.06
N THR A 6 2.88 22.52 -16.58
CA THR A 6 4.34 22.38 -16.74
C THR A 6 5.06 21.66 -15.60
N ARG A 7 4.38 21.31 -14.49
CA ARG A 7 5.04 20.65 -13.35
C ARG A 7 5.22 19.16 -13.62
N GLY A 8 6.45 18.66 -13.51
CA GLY A 8 6.70 17.21 -13.60
C GLY A 8 6.24 16.45 -12.36
N ALA A 9 6.35 15.14 -12.38
CA ALA A 9 6.19 14.28 -11.21
C ALA A 9 7.53 13.63 -10.85
N LEU A 10 7.84 13.52 -9.56
CA LEU A 10 8.98 12.78 -9.04
C LEU A 10 8.47 11.53 -8.31
N LEU A 11 8.80 10.39 -8.89
CA LEU A 11 8.44 9.07 -8.39
C LEU A 11 9.63 8.42 -7.68
N PHE A 12 9.34 7.49 -6.78
CA PHE A 12 10.33 6.76 -5.98
C PHE A 12 10.00 5.26 -5.96
N LEU A 13 10.92 4.43 -5.47
CA LEU A 13 10.72 2.98 -5.33
C LEU A 13 10.40 2.33 -6.67
N GLY A 14 11.33 2.41 -7.63
CA GLY A 14 11.11 2.02 -9.02
C GLY A 14 10.82 0.54 -9.24
N ASP A 15 11.00 -0.31 -8.23
CA ASP A 15 10.61 -1.71 -8.26
C ASP A 15 9.19 -2.01 -7.79
N TYR A 16 8.51 -1.03 -7.22
CA TYR A 16 7.16 -1.18 -6.74
C TYR A 16 6.17 -1.08 -7.91
N TYR A 17 5.24 -2.04 -8.02
CA TYR A 17 4.29 -2.11 -9.14
C TYR A 17 3.39 -0.86 -9.21
N GLY A 18 3.06 -0.30 -8.04
CA GLY A 18 2.33 0.96 -7.93
C GLY A 18 3.04 2.14 -8.57
N THR A 19 4.37 2.22 -8.42
CA THR A 19 5.19 3.28 -9.03
C THR A 19 5.21 3.15 -10.56
N LEU A 20 5.31 1.92 -11.09
CA LEU A 20 5.21 1.69 -12.53
C LEU A 20 3.84 2.10 -13.08
N ALA A 21 2.77 1.76 -12.36
CA ALA A 21 1.41 2.18 -12.71
C ALA A 21 1.27 3.70 -12.71
N ALA A 22 1.83 4.40 -11.71
CA ALA A 22 1.84 5.85 -11.64
C ALA A 22 2.62 6.47 -12.81
N ALA A 23 3.81 5.96 -13.12
CA ALA A 23 4.60 6.42 -14.27
C ALA A 23 3.81 6.34 -15.58
N ARG A 24 3.14 5.21 -15.82
CA ARG A 24 2.29 5.00 -17.00
C ARG A 24 1.08 5.93 -17.00
N CYS A 25 0.36 6.02 -15.88
CA CYS A 25 -0.84 6.84 -15.75
C CYS A 25 -0.56 8.32 -16.03
N LEU A 26 0.53 8.84 -15.47
CA LEU A 26 0.96 10.24 -15.61
C LEU A 26 1.60 10.50 -16.98
N GLY A 27 2.54 9.65 -17.40
CA GLY A 27 3.24 9.83 -18.67
C GLY A 27 2.34 9.66 -19.89
N ALA A 28 1.30 8.81 -19.82
CA ALA A 28 0.29 8.71 -20.89
C ALA A 28 -0.54 10.00 -21.05
N ARG A 29 -0.58 10.85 -20.01
CA ARG A 29 -1.22 12.17 -20.01
C ARG A 29 -0.25 13.31 -20.31
N GLY A 30 0.97 13.00 -20.75
CA GLY A 30 1.99 13.99 -21.12
C GLY A 30 2.70 14.65 -19.94
N ILE A 31 2.49 14.17 -18.70
CA ILE A 31 3.19 14.69 -17.52
C ILE A 31 4.65 14.25 -17.55
N ASP A 32 5.57 15.18 -17.26
CA ASP A 32 7.00 14.91 -17.22
C ASP A 32 7.39 14.06 -16.00
N VAL A 33 7.63 12.76 -16.21
CA VAL A 33 7.94 11.82 -15.11
C VAL A 33 9.45 11.65 -14.93
N ALA A 34 9.91 12.00 -13.73
CA ALA A 34 11.22 11.63 -13.21
C ALA A 34 11.09 10.48 -12.20
N LEU A 35 12.02 9.54 -12.25
CA LEU A 35 12.15 8.46 -11.27
C LEU A 35 13.46 8.64 -10.50
N ALA A 36 13.37 8.71 -9.19
CA ALA A 36 14.50 8.68 -8.27
C ALA A 36 14.64 7.30 -7.64
N ASP A 37 15.80 6.68 -7.80
CA ASP A 37 16.09 5.38 -7.19
C ASP A 37 17.60 5.20 -6.94
N SER A 38 17.93 4.35 -5.97
CA SER A 38 19.28 3.88 -5.72
C SER A 38 19.82 3.01 -6.85
N SER A 39 18.98 2.41 -7.68
CA SER A 39 19.41 1.55 -8.80
C SER A 39 18.66 1.90 -10.08
N ARG A 40 19.38 1.97 -11.20
CA ARG A 40 18.76 2.08 -12.52
C ARG A 40 18.18 0.76 -13.01
N PHE A 41 18.61 -0.36 -12.44
CA PHE A 41 18.07 -1.68 -12.74
C PHE A 41 16.81 -1.91 -11.91
N VAL A 42 15.75 -1.14 -12.18
CA VAL A 42 14.42 -1.24 -11.56
C VAL A 42 13.33 -1.22 -12.62
N ARG A 43 12.18 -1.85 -12.36
CA ARG A 43 11.11 -2.05 -13.36
C ARG A 43 10.63 -0.75 -14.00
N THR A 44 10.40 0.26 -13.16
CA THR A 44 9.85 1.56 -13.58
C THR A 44 10.85 2.34 -14.44
N ALA A 45 12.16 2.23 -14.19
CA ALA A 45 13.19 2.90 -14.98
C ALA A 45 13.25 2.43 -16.44
N ALA A 46 12.75 1.22 -16.72
CA ALA A 46 12.65 0.68 -18.06
C ALA A 46 11.36 1.09 -18.79
N SER A 47 10.42 1.74 -18.11
CA SER A 47 9.19 2.22 -18.74
C SER A 47 9.50 3.40 -19.65
N ARG A 48 8.92 3.41 -20.85
CA ARG A 48 9.03 4.55 -21.78
C ARG A 48 8.43 5.85 -21.25
N HIS A 49 7.61 5.75 -20.21
CA HIS A 49 6.96 6.90 -19.58
C HIS A 49 7.88 7.60 -18.57
N VAL A 50 8.99 6.99 -18.17
CA VAL A 50 10.03 7.66 -17.36
C VAL A 50 11.00 8.38 -18.29
N ARG A 51 11.00 9.71 -18.24
CA ARG A 51 11.89 10.54 -19.07
C ARG A 51 13.23 10.77 -18.40
N HIS A 52 13.23 10.89 -17.08
CA HIS A 52 14.42 11.19 -16.29
C HIS A 52 14.64 10.14 -15.22
N PHE A 53 15.85 9.59 -15.16
CA PHE A 53 16.30 8.78 -14.03
C PHE A 53 17.29 9.61 -13.21
N ILE A 54 17.03 9.71 -11.91
CA ILE A 54 17.86 10.43 -10.96
C ILE A 54 18.39 9.43 -9.94
N LYS A 55 19.71 9.38 -9.77
CA LYS A 55 20.32 8.54 -8.75
C LYS A 55 20.06 9.17 -7.38
N ALA A 56 19.45 8.43 -6.48
CA ALA A 56 19.16 8.86 -5.10
C ALA A 56 19.80 7.91 -4.08
N PRO A 57 20.07 8.37 -2.84
CA PRO A 57 20.31 7.47 -1.71
C PRO A 57 19.13 6.50 -1.51
N PRO A 58 19.35 5.31 -0.94
CA PRO A 58 18.25 4.40 -0.60
C PRO A 58 17.39 4.98 0.53
N LEU A 59 16.08 4.76 0.49
CA LEU A 59 15.14 5.23 1.52
C LEU A 59 15.43 4.67 2.92
N ALA A 60 16.10 3.52 3.00
CA ALA A 60 16.57 2.95 4.27
C ALA A 60 17.52 3.87 5.03
N ASP A 61 18.22 4.78 4.34
CA ASP A 61 18.97 5.90 4.92
C ASP A 61 18.13 7.18 4.78
N ALA A 62 17.14 7.33 5.66
CA ALA A 62 16.17 8.42 5.59
C ALA A 62 16.84 9.81 5.68
N THR A 63 17.90 9.94 6.49
CA THR A 63 18.66 11.19 6.64
C THR A 63 19.37 11.57 5.35
N ALA A 64 20.12 10.65 4.74
CA ALA A 64 20.79 10.93 3.47
C ALA A 64 19.78 11.17 2.34
N PHE A 65 18.69 10.40 2.31
CA PHE A 65 17.63 10.54 1.33
C PHE A 65 16.94 11.92 1.42
N LEU A 66 16.58 12.38 2.62
CA LEU A 66 15.96 13.68 2.81
C LEU A 66 16.92 14.83 2.42
N GLY A 67 18.18 14.76 2.85
CA GLY A 67 19.19 15.75 2.50
C GLY A 67 19.36 15.88 0.98
N TRP A 68 19.47 14.74 0.29
CA TRP A 68 19.49 14.69 -1.17
C TRP A 68 18.21 15.26 -1.80
N LEU A 69 17.03 14.91 -1.28
CA LEU A 69 15.75 15.37 -1.83
C LEU A 69 15.62 16.90 -1.75
N LEU A 70 16.07 17.50 -0.64
CA LEU A 70 16.10 18.94 -0.44
C LEU A 70 17.09 19.63 -1.38
N GLU A 71 18.27 19.04 -1.61
CA GLU A 71 19.24 19.54 -2.59
C GLU A 71 18.71 19.47 -4.02
N GLU A 72 18.04 18.38 -4.39
CA GLU A 72 17.39 18.24 -5.71
C GLU A 72 16.28 19.27 -5.90
N GLY A 73 15.49 19.53 -4.86
CA GLY A 73 14.48 20.59 -4.86
C GLY A 73 15.09 21.97 -5.10
N LYS A 74 16.17 22.31 -4.37
CA LYS A 74 16.91 23.57 -4.52
C LYS A 74 17.49 23.74 -5.93
N ARG A 75 18.00 22.67 -6.55
CA ARG A 75 18.52 22.68 -7.94
C ARG A 75 17.42 22.96 -8.96
N GLY A 76 16.20 22.52 -8.70
CA GLY A 76 15.04 22.78 -9.56
C GLY A 76 14.52 24.21 -9.49
N GLY A 77 14.74 24.92 -8.38
CA GLY A 77 14.23 26.27 -8.12
C GLY A 77 12.78 26.29 -7.62
N GLU A 78 12.41 27.34 -6.88
CA GLU A 78 11.12 27.45 -6.15
C GLU A 78 9.88 27.43 -7.07
N ALA A 79 10.01 27.85 -8.33
CA ALA A 79 8.90 27.91 -9.29
C ALA A 79 8.62 26.58 -10.02
N ALA A 80 9.56 25.61 -10.01
CA ALA A 80 9.52 24.41 -10.86
C ALA A 80 9.18 23.11 -10.11
N GLY A 81 8.62 23.20 -8.90
CA GLY A 81 8.50 22.07 -7.99
C GLY A 81 7.67 20.90 -8.52
N ARG A 82 8.35 19.78 -8.83
CA ARG A 82 7.71 18.52 -9.22
C ARG A 82 6.73 18.05 -8.15
N VAL A 83 5.68 17.35 -8.56
CA VAL A 83 4.77 16.66 -7.63
C VAL A 83 5.47 15.44 -7.04
N LEU A 84 5.55 15.35 -5.70
CA LEU A 84 6.03 14.12 -5.06
C LEU A 84 4.93 13.07 -5.04
N TYR A 85 5.28 11.85 -5.44
CA TYR A 85 4.39 10.69 -5.38
C TYR A 85 4.76 9.79 -4.19
N PRO A 86 3.91 9.70 -3.15
CA PRO A 86 4.15 8.80 -2.02
C PRO A 86 3.77 7.36 -2.39
N ALA A 87 4.79 6.51 -2.59
CA ALA A 87 4.63 5.11 -2.97
C ALA A 87 4.74 4.11 -1.79
N SER A 88 4.97 4.60 -0.57
CA SER A 88 5.05 3.78 0.65
C SER A 88 4.69 4.60 1.89
N ASP A 89 4.51 3.91 3.02
CA ASP A 89 4.18 4.51 4.30
C ASP A 89 5.35 5.36 4.81
N GLU A 90 6.60 4.93 4.57
CA GLU A 90 7.80 5.70 4.92
C GLU A 90 7.90 7.00 4.13
N LEU A 91 7.55 7.00 2.84
CA LEU A 91 7.57 8.22 2.03
C LEU A 91 6.50 9.20 2.47
N VAL A 92 5.25 8.74 2.67
CA VAL A 92 4.18 9.65 3.12
C VAL A 92 4.46 10.19 4.52
N PHE A 93 5.01 9.37 5.42
CA PHE A 93 5.46 9.82 6.74
C PHE A 93 6.55 10.88 6.64
N LEU A 94 7.62 10.61 5.88
CA LEU A 94 8.73 11.54 5.69
C LEU A 94 8.27 12.86 5.06
N PHE A 95 7.41 12.80 4.04
CA PHE A 95 6.87 13.99 3.39
C PHE A 95 5.98 14.80 4.34
N ALA A 96 5.19 14.14 5.19
CA ALA A 96 4.34 14.81 6.15
C ALA A 96 5.16 15.46 7.28
N GLN A 97 6.20 14.76 7.77
CA GLN A 97 7.11 15.23 8.80
C GLN A 97 7.90 16.46 8.36
N HIS A 98 8.37 16.48 7.10
CA HIS A 98 9.15 17.59 6.53
C HIS A 98 8.34 18.46 5.57
N ARG A 99 7.01 18.49 5.74
CA ARG A 99 6.07 19.13 4.81
C ARG A 99 6.42 20.60 4.57
N GLU A 100 6.72 21.36 5.62
CA GLU A 100 7.03 22.80 5.51
C GLU A 100 8.28 23.08 4.69
N GLU A 101 9.32 22.26 4.83
CA GLU A 101 10.57 22.43 4.10
C GLU A 101 10.44 21.95 2.64
N LEU A 102 9.84 20.78 2.45
CA LEU A 102 9.64 20.20 1.12
C LEU A 102 8.67 21.01 0.26
N SER A 103 7.64 21.62 0.85
CA SER A 103 6.67 22.45 0.11
C SER A 103 7.27 23.72 -0.50
N ARG A 104 8.49 24.12 -0.11
CA ARG A 104 9.22 25.24 -0.72
C ARG A 104 9.74 24.90 -2.11
N TYR A 105 9.96 23.62 -2.39
CA TYR A 105 10.61 23.14 -3.61
C TYR A 105 9.78 22.11 -4.39
N PHE A 106 8.75 21.53 -3.78
CA PHE A 106 7.92 20.49 -4.38
C PHE A 106 6.44 20.75 -4.16
N SER A 107 5.63 20.19 -5.06
CA SER A 107 4.18 20.16 -4.91
C SER A 107 3.77 18.92 -4.12
N LEU A 108 3.12 19.11 -2.98
CA LEU A 108 2.67 18.04 -2.08
C LEU A 108 1.14 18.00 -2.05
N TYR A 109 0.57 16.80 -2.10
CA TYR A 109 -0.86 16.56 -1.85
C TYR A 109 -1.03 15.51 -0.77
N LEU A 110 -0.87 15.95 0.47
CA LEU A 110 -1.08 15.12 1.64
C LEU A 110 -1.45 16.00 2.86
N PRO A 111 -2.15 15.41 3.85
CA PRO A 111 -2.48 16.08 5.10
C PRO A 111 -1.25 16.45 5.95
N PRO A 112 -1.44 17.22 7.03
CA PRO A 112 -0.42 17.44 8.03
C PRO A 112 0.08 16.14 8.68
N PHE A 113 1.26 16.22 9.31
CA PHE A 113 1.90 15.09 9.99
C PHE A 113 0.98 14.33 10.94
N GLU A 114 0.26 15.02 11.82
CA GLU A 114 -0.63 14.37 12.80
C GLU A 114 -1.74 13.53 12.15
N SER A 115 -2.30 13.99 11.03
CA SER A 115 -3.30 13.23 10.28
C SER A 115 -2.72 11.94 9.71
N ILE A 116 -1.54 12.02 9.09
CA ILE A 116 -0.83 10.85 8.56
C ILE A 116 -0.41 9.91 9.70
N TYR A 117 0.09 10.43 10.81
CA TYR A 117 0.54 9.62 11.92
C TYR A 117 -0.62 8.91 12.64
N ARG A 118 -1.78 9.58 12.78
CA ARG A 118 -3.03 8.95 13.27
C ARG A 118 -3.47 7.76 12.41
N ILE A 119 -3.24 7.82 11.09
CA ILE A 119 -3.52 6.72 10.16
C ILE A 119 -2.50 5.59 10.31
N LEU A 120 -1.22 5.92 10.31
CA LEU A 120 -0.13 4.95 10.34
C LEU A 120 0.10 4.31 11.73
N ASN A 121 -0.50 4.89 12.78
CA ASN A 121 -0.56 4.32 14.11
C ASN A 121 -1.90 3.57 14.31
N LYS A 122 -1.83 2.24 14.33
CA LYS A 122 -2.99 1.34 14.41
C LYS A 122 -3.87 1.55 15.65
N GLN A 123 -3.31 2.03 16.76
CA GLN A 123 -4.11 2.40 17.93
C GLN A 123 -4.98 3.62 17.63
N ARG A 124 -4.35 4.70 17.17
CA ARG A 124 -5.03 5.97 16.84
C ARG A 124 -6.04 5.79 15.70
N LEU A 125 -5.73 4.95 14.72
CA LEU A 125 -6.63 4.57 13.63
C LEU A 125 -7.84 3.81 14.17
N SER A 126 -7.63 2.81 15.05
CA SER A 126 -8.72 2.05 15.68
C SER A 126 -9.68 2.96 16.45
N GLU A 127 -9.14 3.89 17.25
CA GLU A 127 -9.94 4.87 17.98
C GLU A 127 -10.76 5.77 17.04
N ALA A 128 -10.20 6.16 15.88
CA ALA A 128 -10.92 6.92 14.86
C ALA A 128 -12.01 6.10 14.16
N CYS A 129 -11.77 4.83 13.91
CA CYS A 129 -12.75 3.91 13.33
C CYS A 129 -13.99 3.79 14.24
N VAL A 130 -13.79 3.59 15.55
CA VAL A 130 -14.88 3.49 16.53
C VAL A 130 -15.74 4.75 16.54
N ARG A 131 -15.15 5.95 16.46
CA ARG A 131 -15.91 7.21 16.42
C ARG A 131 -16.73 7.41 15.14
N THR A 132 -16.38 6.72 14.07
CA THR A 132 -16.93 6.95 12.72
C THR A 132 -17.76 5.78 12.18
N GLY A 133 -18.02 4.77 13.02
CA GLY A 133 -18.83 3.61 12.65
C GLY A 133 -18.10 2.57 11.80
N VAL A 134 -16.78 2.66 11.68
CA VAL A 134 -15.97 1.62 11.04
C VAL A 134 -15.62 0.56 12.08
N SER A 135 -16.06 -0.67 11.86
CA SER A 135 -15.73 -1.79 12.74
C SER A 135 -14.24 -2.17 12.62
N VAL A 136 -13.67 -2.63 13.74
CA VAL A 136 -12.28 -3.10 13.85
C VAL A 136 -12.24 -4.39 14.66
N PRO A 137 -11.24 -5.27 14.45
CA PRO A 137 -11.08 -6.44 15.31
C PRO A 137 -10.86 -6.02 16.77
N THR A 138 -11.40 -6.79 17.72
CA THR A 138 -11.18 -6.56 19.14
C THR A 138 -9.69 -6.45 19.42
N THR A 139 -9.28 -5.33 20.03
CA THR A 139 -7.87 -4.98 20.21
C THR A 139 -7.65 -4.42 21.60
N TRP A 140 -6.56 -4.82 22.22
CA TRP A 140 -6.07 -4.35 23.51
C TRP A 140 -4.71 -3.67 23.33
N PHE A 141 -4.48 -2.59 24.10
CA PHE A 141 -3.28 -1.75 24.01
C PHE A 141 -2.55 -1.64 25.37
N PRO A 142 -2.03 -2.76 25.92
CA PRO A 142 -1.35 -2.73 27.22
C PRO A 142 -0.08 -1.88 27.18
N ARG A 143 0.14 -1.06 28.21
CA ARG A 143 1.37 -0.28 28.43
C ARG A 143 2.34 -1.06 29.31
N GLY A 144 2.81 -2.19 28.78
CA GLY A 144 3.79 -3.05 29.42
C GLY A 144 3.20 -4.31 30.04
N GLU A 145 4.07 -5.06 30.72
CA GLU A 145 3.77 -6.42 31.16
C GLU A 145 2.70 -6.47 32.27
N GLU A 146 2.68 -5.49 33.17
CA GLU A 146 1.73 -5.45 34.29
C GLU A 146 0.28 -5.30 33.78
N GLU A 147 0.03 -4.32 32.91
CA GLU A 147 -1.28 -4.14 32.28
C GLU A 147 -1.66 -5.36 31.43
N LEU A 148 -0.71 -5.96 30.72
CA LEU A 148 -0.97 -7.18 29.96
C LEU A 148 -1.42 -8.33 30.86
N ARG A 149 -0.75 -8.55 32.00
CA ARG A 149 -1.13 -9.62 32.96
C ARG A 149 -2.55 -9.45 33.49
N ALA A 150 -2.99 -8.22 33.69
CA ALA A 150 -4.36 -7.93 34.10
C ALA A 150 -5.39 -8.27 32.99
N LEU A 151 -5.01 -8.13 31.71
CA LEU A 151 -5.87 -8.40 30.57
C LEU A 151 -5.94 -9.89 30.19
N VAL A 152 -4.84 -10.63 30.34
CA VAL A 152 -4.69 -12.02 29.86
C VAL A 152 -5.82 -12.93 30.35
N ALA A 153 -6.28 -12.77 31.59
CA ALA A 153 -7.36 -13.58 32.16
C ALA A 153 -8.70 -13.46 31.41
N GLY A 154 -8.94 -12.34 30.71
CA GLY A 154 -10.14 -12.10 29.92
C GLY A 154 -10.00 -12.39 28.42
N ILE A 155 -8.81 -12.75 27.94
CA ILE A 155 -8.55 -13.02 26.52
C ILE A 155 -8.71 -14.52 26.25
N ASP A 156 -9.89 -14.91 25.77
CA ASP A 156 -10.24 -16.32 25.50
C ASP A 156 -10.21 -16.70 24.00
N VAL A 157 -9.48 -15.94 23.19
CA VAL A 157 -9.37 -16.09 21.73
C VAL A 157 -7.93 -16.26 21.27
N GLU A 158 -7.72 -16.72 20.04
CA GLU A 158 -6.41 -16.59 19.40
C GLU A 158 -6.09 -15.11 19.22
N VAL A 159 -4.83 -14.71 19.42
CA VAL A 159 -4.41 -13.32 19.28
C VAL A 159 -3.21 -13.18 18.37
N ILE A 160 -3.03 -11.97 17.86
CA ILE A 160 -1.87 -11.57 17.08
C ILE A 160 -1.25 -10.35 17.75
N LEU A 161 0.04 -10.43 18.05
CA LEU A 161 0.86 -9.30 18.47
C LEU A 161 1.28 -8.52 17.24
N LYS A 162 1.04 -7.21 17.23
CA LYS A 162 1.42 -6.31 16.13
C LYS A 162 2.09 -5.07 16.70
N PRO A 163 3.06 -4.48 15.99
CA PRO A 163 3.54 -3.15 16.35
C PRO A 163 2.43 -2.12 16.06
N LYS A 164 2.37 -1.03 16.83
CA LYS A 164 1.39 0.04 16.58
C LYS A 164 1.63 0.73 15.25
N THR A 165 2.88 0.81 14.80
CA THR A 165 3.24 1.32 13.47
C THR A 165 4.47 0.59 12.92
N GLN A 166 4.60 0.52 11.60
CA GLN A 166 5.79 -0.02 10.93
C GLN A 166 6.84 1.07 10.64
N ILE A 167 6.47 2.34 10.79
CA ILE A 167 7.36 3.48 10.57
C ILE A 167 8.51 3.46 11.57
N GLN A 168 9.74 3.62 11.06
CA GLN A 168 10.98 3.64 11.84
C GLN A 168 11.17 2.41 12.76
N LEU A 169 10.47 1.31 12.47
CA LEU A 169 10.67 0.03 13.15
C LEU A 169 11.99 -0.58 12.66
N ARG A 170 12.93 -0.85 13.58
CA ARG A 170 14.27 -1.36 13.21
C ARG A 170 14.30 -2.86 12.94
N SER A 171 13.17 -3.53 13.09
CA SER A 171 12.96 -4.95 12.84
C SER A 171 12.01 -5.17 11.66
N GLY A 172 12.06 -6.37 11.06
CA GLY A 172 11.14 -6.81 10.02
C GLY A 172 9.99 -7.71 10.50
N ALA A 173 9.84 -7.94 11.81
CA ALA A 173 8.81 -8.81 12.35
C ALA A 173 7.43 -8.11 12.31
N LYS A 174 6.62 -8.45 11.29
CA LYS A 174 5.35 -7.78 11.05
C LYS A 174 4.27 -8.11 12.10
N ALA A 175 4.31 -9.31 12.67
CA ALA A 175 3.37 -9.79 13.67
C ALA A 175 3.83 -11.13 14.28
N ALA A 176 3.30 -11.49 15.46
CA ALA A 176 3.42 -12.82 16.04
C ALA A 176 2.03 -13.41 16.35
N GLU A 177 1.69 -14.56 15.76
CA GLU A 177 0.45 -15.30 16.03
C GLU A 177 0.60 -16.10 17.33
N ILE A 178 -0.28 -15.87 18.30
CA ILE A 178 -0.30 -16.56 19.58
C ILE A 178 -1.59 -17.39 19.66
N PRO A 179 -1.49 -18.73 19.73
CA PRO A 179 -2.67 -19.58 19.85
C PRO A 179 -3.36 -19.35 21.20
N LYS A 180 -4.64 -19.72 21.28
CA LYS A 180 -5.39 -19.72 22.55
C LYS A 180 -4.66 -20.56 23.60
N GLY A 181 -4.45 -19.99 24.79
CA GLY A 181 -3.69 -20.61 25.89
C GLY A 181 -2.17 -20.58 25.71
N GLY A 182 -1.63 -19.94 24.67
CA GLY A 182 -0.20 -19.68 24.52
C GLY A 182 0.33 -18.67 25.55
N ASP A 183 1.65 -18.67 25.78
CA ASP A 183 2.30 -17.72 26.68
C ASP A 183 2.38 -16.32 26.04
N LEU A 184 1.29 -15.56 26.18
CA LEU A 184 1.17 -14.21 25.64
C LEU A 184 2.14 -13.24 26.31
N VAL A 185 2.46 -13.44 27.59
CA VAL A 185 3.34 -12.53 28.35
C VAL A 185 4.79 -12.66 27.90
N GLU A 186 5.30 -13.89 27.79
CA GLU A 186 6.65 -14.12 27.27
C GLU A 186 6.74 -13.66 25.82
N SER A 187 5.74 -13.99 25.00
CA SER A 187 5.71 -13.55 23.60
C SER A 187 5.71 -12.03 23.46
N PHE A 188 4.97 -11.30 24.32
CA PHE A 188 4.96 -9.84 24.35
C PHE A 188 6.34 -9.27 24.71
N ARG A 189 7.00 -9.85 25.73
CA ARG A 189 8.35 -9.45 26.15
C ARG A 189 9.37 -9.65 25.04
N THR A 190 9.36 -10.82 24.39
CA THR A 190 10.19 -11.10 23.21
C THR A 190 9.89 -10.11 22.10
N PHE A 191 8.62 -9.85 21.82
CA PHE A 191 8.19 -8.93 20.76
C PHE A 191 8.76 -7.53 20.99
N VAL A 192 8.62 -6.96 22.19
CA VAL A 192 9.16 -5.63 22.53
C VAL A 192 10.69 -5.58 22.32
N LYS A 193 11.41 -6.60 22.79
CA LYS A 193 12.87 -6.68 22.66
C LYS A 193 13.33 -6.75 21.20
N GLU A 194 12.60 -7.49 20.36
CA GLU A 194 12.94 -7.70 18.95
C GLU A 194 12.51 -6.54 18.05
N ASN A 195 11.62 -5.65 18.52
CA ASN A 195 10.98 -4.60 17.74
C ASN A 195 11.25 -3.18 18.25
N PRO A 196 12.53 -2.75 18.41
CA PRO A 196 12.83 -1.41 18.88
C PRO A 196 12.54 -0.35 17.81
N TYR A 197 12.09 0.81 18.25
CA TYR A 197 11.88 1.99 17.42
C TYR A 197 13.09 2.93 17.44
N GLY A 198 13.17 3.81 16.44
CA GLY A 198 14.13 4.92 16.41
C GLY A 198 13.83 5.98 17.48
N PRO A 199 14.86 6.74 17.93
CA PRO A 199 14.73 7.72 19.01
C PRO A 199 13.75 8.85 18.70
N GLU A 200 13.65 9.27 17.44
CA GLU A 200 12.75 10.33 16.99
C GLU A 200 11.28 9.98 17.24
N LEU A 201 10.84 8.79 16.78
CA LEU A 201 9.47 8.35 16.99
C LEU A 201 9.15 8.13 18.46
N THR A 202 10.08 7.57 19.24
CA THR A 202 9.87 7.38 20.69
C THR A 202 9.82 8.69 21.47
N ALA A 203 10.51 9.73 21.00
CA ALA A 203 10.41 11.06 21.60
C ALA A 203 9.06 11.72 21.29
N HIS A 204 8.50 11.45 20.10
CA HIS A 204 7.19 11.95 19.69
C HIS A 204 6.02 11.18 20.32
N ASP A 205 6.11 9.84 20.38
CA ASP A 205 5.11 8.95 20.98
C ASP A 205 5.81 7.87 21.83
N PRO A 206 5.99 8.10 23.14
CA PRO A 206 6.62 7.13 24.04
C PRO A 206 5.84 5.81 24.15
N ASP A 207 4.53 5.82 23.94
CA ASP A 207 3.66 4.64 24.03
C ASP A 207 3.76 3.74 22.78
N VAL A 208 4.43 4.19 21.72
CA VAL A 208 4.60 3.42 20.47
C VAL A 208 5.38 2.12 20.68
N VAL A 209 6.23 2.08 21.71
CA VAL A 209 7.10 0.94 22.04
C VAL A 209 6.31 -0.30 22.45
N TRP A 210 5.10 -0.12 22.94
CA TRP A 210 4.24 -1.22 23.36
C TRP A 210 3.45 -1.76 22.17
N PRO A 211 3.56 -3.06 21.84
CA PRO A 211 2.76 -3.65 20.78
C PRO A 211 1.28 -3.73 21.19
N MET A 212 0.41 -3.82 20.19
CA MET A 212 -1.00 -4.11 20.38
C MET A 212 -1.24 -5.63 20.38
N VAL A 213 -2.20 -6.07 21.19
CA VAL A 213 -2.74 -7.43 21.18
C VAL A 213 -4.08 -7.37 20.46
N GLN A 214 -4.29 -8.16 19.41
CA GLN A 214 -5.53 -8.12 18.63
C GLN A 214 -6.10 -9.52 18.46
N ALA A 215 -7.43 -9.67 18.54
CA ALA A 215 -8.11 -10.92 18.22
C ALA A 215 -7.78 -11.37 16.80
N TYR A 216 -7.39 -12.63 16.64
CA TYR A 216 -6.94 -13.17 15.36
C TYR A 216 -8.03 -14.03 14.69
N HIS A 217 -8.66 -13.46 13.67
CA HIS A 217 -9.69 -14.14 12.88
C HIS A 217 -9.06 -14.88 11.69
N ARG A 218 -8.46 -16.05 11.96
CA ARG A 218 -7.66 -16.82 10.97
C ARG A 218 -8.39 -17.12 9.65
N LYS A 219 -9.68 -17.46 9.71
CA LYS A 219 -10.49 -17.77 8.52
C LYS A 219 -10.84 -16.52 7.70
N ALA A 220 -11.02 -15.38 8.37
CA ALA A 220 -11.36 -14.10 7.76
C ALA A 220 -10.16 -13.43 7.06
N ALA A 221 -8.93 -13.89 7.35
CA ALA A 221 -7.72 -13.42 6.68
C ALA A 221 -7.64 -13.84 5.19
N PHE A 222 -8.53 -14.74 4.74
CA PHE A 222 -8.66 -15.12 3.34
C PHE A 222 -9.78 -14.30 2.68
N GLY A 223 -9.50 -13.67 1.53
CA GLY A 223 -10.51 -12.88 0.82
C GLY A 223 -10.65 -11.44 1.34
N ILE A 224 -9.52 -10.79 1.65
CA ILE A 224 -9.46 -9.38 2.06
C ILE A 224 -10.25 -8.51 1.08
N TYR A 225 -11.23 -7.77 1.60
CA TYR A 225 -11.98 -6.77 0.86
C TYR A 225 -11.21 -5.45 0.92
N SER A 226 -10.88 -4.88 -0.23
CA SER A 226 -10.10 -3.65 -0.34
C SER A 226 -10.95 -2.55 -0.95
N LEU A 227 -11.00 -1.39 -0.29
CA LEU A 227 -11.51 -0.13 -0.83
C LEU A 227 -10.36 0.78 -1.22
N ALA A 228 -10.13 0.86 -2.52
CA ALA A 228 -9.24 1.79 -3.18
C ALA A 228 -9.95 3.13 -3.39
N GLY A 229 -9.34 4.26 -3.10
CA GLY A 229 -10.04 5.53 -3.26
C GLY A 229 -9.22 6.81 -3.26
N PHE A 230 -9.94 7.91 -3.46
CA PHE A 230 -9.42 9.29 -3.41
C PHE A 230 -10.38 10.17 -2.60
N SER A 231 -9.84 10.93 -1.66
CA SER A 231 -10.56 11.90 -0.81
C SER A 231 -10.05 13.32 -1.06
N GLU A 232 -10.95 14.29 -1.22
CA GLU A 232 -10.61 15.72 -1.24
C GLU A 232 -10.61 16.37 0.16
N GLY A 233 -10.97 15.63 1.22
CA GLY A 233 -11.07 16.15 2.59
C GLY A 233 -12.24 17.13 2.83
N SER A 234 -12.93 17.58 1.78
CA SER A 234 -14.01 18.58 1.80
C SER A 234 -15.38 18.05 2.29
N GLY A 235 -15.40 16.89 2.94
CA GLY A 235 -16.64 16.23 3.42
C GLY A 235 -17.49 15.57 2.34
N LYS A 236 -17.08 15.63 1.07
CA LYS A 236 -17.66 14.80 0.00
C LYS A 236 -17.33 13.33 0.25
N LEU A 237 -18.22 12.43 -0.16
CA LEU A 237 -17.94 11.00 -0.18
C LEU A 237 -16.72 10.71 -1.08
N PRO A 238 -15.78 9.85 -0.66
CA PRO A 238 -14.61 9.54 -1.47
C PRO A 238 -15.02 8.82 -2.77
N LEU A 239 -14.23 9.01 -3.84
CA LEU A 239 -14.28 8.12 -5.00
C LEU A 239 -13.69 6.79 -4.58
N VAL A 240 -14.37 5.68 -4.90
CA VAL A 240 -13.90 4.36 -4.51
C VAL A 240 -14.10 3.29 -5.57
N ARG A 241 -13.25 2.26 -5.51
CA ARG A 241 -13.42 0.95 -6.14
C ARG A 241 -13.21 -0.13 -5.10
N ALA A 242 -14.01 -1.18 -5.18
CA ALA A 242 -13.85 -2.34 -4.31
C ALA A 242 -13.18 -3.49 -5.06
N SER A 243 -12.37 -4.28 -4.36
CA SER A 243 -11.84 -5.53 -4.87
C SER A 243 -11.71 -6.57 -3.77
N ARG A 244 -11.71 -7.86 -4.14
CA ARG A 244 -11.32 -8.95 -3.25
C ARG A 244 -9.95 -9.49 -3.64
N LYS A 245 -9.09 -9.68 -2.64
CA LYS A 245 -7.79 -10.33 -2.80
C LYS A 245 -7.99 -11.85 -2.80
N VAL A 246 -8.01 -12.45 -3.99
CA VAL A 246 -8.31 -13.88 -4.19
C VAL A 246 -7.06 -14.76 -4.14
N LEU A 247 -5.87 -14.18 -4.37
CA LEU A 247 -4.60 -14.86 -4.19
C LEU A 247 -3.54 -13.90 -3.66
N GLN A 248 -2.80 -14.28 -2.61
CA GLN A 248 -1.70 -13.50 -2.05
C GLN A 248 -0.49 -14.37 -1.71
N ARG A 249 0.71 -13.77 -1.67
CA ARG A 249 1.91 -14.52 -1.33
C ARG A 249 3.03 -13.76 -0.60
N PRO A 250 3.56 -14.30 0.53
CA PRO A 250 3.11 -15.49 1.29
C PRO A 250 1.63 -15.48 1.67
N ARG A 251 0.97 -16.65 1.72
CA ARG A 251 -0.50 -16.76 1.88
C ARG A 251 -1.07 -16.08 3.13
N LYS A 252 -0.23 -15.78 4.13
CA LYS A 252 -0.61 -15.10 5.39
C LYS A 252 -0.17 -13.64 5.50
N LEU A 253 0.92 -13.22 4.82
CA LEU A 253 1.61 -11.93 5.04
C LEU A 253 2.18 -11.34 3.72
N GLY A 254 1.49 -11.62 2.62
CA GLY A 254 2.00 -11.50 1.26
C GLY A 254 1.58 -10.30 0.44
N ILE A 255 2.27 -10.11 -0.67
CA ILE A 255 1.81 -9.23 -1.74
C ILE A 255 0.67 -9.95 -2.46
N GLY A 256 -0.47 -9.27 -2.64
CA GLY A 256 -1.58 -9.80 -3.42
C GLY A 256 -1.16 -10.02 -4.88
N LEU A 257 -1.39 -11.23 -5.39
CA LEU A 257 -1.07 -11.66 -6.75
C LEU A 257 -2.26 -11.51 -7.69
N CYS A 258 -3.44 -11.86 -7.21
CA CYS A 258 -4.68 -11.84 -7.98
C CYS A 258 -5.77 -11.12 -7.19
N PHE A 259 -6.49 -10.23 -7.86
CA PHE A 259 -7.62 -9.49 -7.31
C PHE A 259 -8.77 -9.51 -8.30
N GLU A 260 -9.97 -9.53 -7.78
CA GLU A 260 -11.21 -9.43 -8.54
C GLU A 260 -11.95 -8.16 -8.15
N GLY A 261 -12.46 -7.43 -9.13
CA GLY A 261 -13.35 -6.31 -8.87
C GLY A 261 -14.62 -6.81 -8.19
N THR A 262 -15.13 -6.04 -7.24
CA THR A 262 -16.40 -6.36 -6.57
C THR A 262 -17.20 -5.09 -6.31
N GLU A 263 -18.40 -5.24 -5.79
CA GLU A 263 -19.28 -4.12 -5.51
C GLU A 263 -18.81 -3.30 -4.31
N VAL A 264 -18.98 -1.99 -4.42
CA VAL A 264 -18.76 -1.06 -3.31
C VAL A 264 -19.98 -1.11 -2.41
N LEU A 265 -19.78 -1.43 -1.14
CA LEU A 265 -20.83 -1.36 -0.13
C LEU A 265 -21.12 0.11 0.22
N PRO A 266 -22.32 0.64 -0.03
CA PRO A 266 -22.60 2.07 0.17
C PRO A 266 -22.39 2.54 1.62
N SER A 267 -22.86 1.76 2.60
CA SER A 267 -22.67 2.04 4.03
C SER A 267 -21.19 2.11 4.40
N LEU A 268 -20.37 1.20 3.86
CA LEU A 268 -18.94 1.21 4.11
C LEU A 268 -18.25 2.42 3.46
N ARG A 269 -18.66 2.84 2.26
CA ARG A 269 -18.18 4.08 1.62
C ARG A 269 -18.50 5.31 2.48
N GLU A 270 -19.69 5.36 3.08
CA GLU A 270 -20.12 6.44 3.98
C GLU A 270 -19.26 6.48 5.26
N HIS A 271 -19.08 5.34 5.94
CA HIS A 271 -18.22 5.26 7.12
C HIS A 271 -16.75 5.61 6.79
N VAL A 272 -16.23 5.17 5.65
CA VAL A 272 -14.89 5.56 5.18
C VAL A 272 -14.81 7.06 4.91
N GLY A 273 -15.85 7.67 4.33
CA GLY A 273 -15.93 9.12 4.16
C GLY A 273 -15.90 9.86 5.50
N ALA A 274 -16.66 9.38 6.48
CA ALA A 274 -16.65 9.93 7.84
C ALA A 274 -15.28 9.75 8.52
N LEU A 275 -14.62 8.60 8.35
CA LEU A 275 -13.27 8.31 8.82
C LEU A 275 -12.25 9.27 8.21
N CYS A 276 -12.26 9.44 6.89
CA CYS A 276 -11.39 10.41 6.22
C CYS A 276 -11.61 11.83 6.76
N LYS A 277 -12.86 12.22 7.03
CA LYS A 277 -13.19 13.52 7.62
C LYS A 277 -12.64 13.68 9.06
N ASP A 278 -12.84 12.70 9.95
CA ASP A 278 -12.33 12.70 11.34
C ASP A 278 -10.79 12.78 11.39
N LEU A 279 -10.13 12.12 10.44
CA LEU A 279 -8.67 12.13 10.31
C LEU A 279 -8.14 13.41 9.64
N GLY A 280 -9.00 14.24 9.04
CA GLY A 280 -8.58 15.37 8.20
C GLY A 280 -7.83 14.90 6.94
N TYR A 281 -8.17 13.70 6.44
CA TYR A 281 -7.47 13.04 5.35
C TYR A 281 -7.98 13.46 3.96
N HIS A 282 -7.02 13.83 3.11
CA HIS A 282 -7.19 14.01 1.67
C HIS A 282 -6.01 13.34 0.94
N GLY A 283 -6.24 12.80 -0.25
CA GLY A 283 -5.27 12.02 -1.00
C GLY A 283 -5.80 10.67 -1.47
N MET A 284 -4.93 9.92 -2.15
CA MET A 284 -5.19 8.56 -2.60
C MET A 284 -4.94 7.55 -1.48
N PHE A 285 -5.78 6.52 -1.39
CA PHE A 285 -5.69 5.51 -0.33
C PHE A 285 -6.10 4.11 -0.80
N GLU A 286 -5.75 3.13 0.03
CA GLU A 286 -6.34 1.79 0.07
C GLU A 286 -6.70 1.45 1.52
N ILE A 287 -7.89 0.96 1.77
CA ILE A 287 -8.30 0.43 3.08
C ILE A 287 -8.63 -1.05 2.93
N GLU A 288 -8.00 -1.88 3.76
CA GLU A 288 -8.21 -3.33 3.76
C GLU A 288 -9.09 -3.76 4.93
N PHE A 289 -10.04 -4.66 4.65
CA PHE A 289 -10.99 -5.22 5.58
C PHE A 289 -10.96 -6.76 5.54
N ILE A 290 -11.17 -7.37 6.69
CA ILE A 290 -11.54 -8.79 6.80
C ILE A 290 -13.03 -8.91 7.06
N GLU A 291 -13.65 -9.98 6.57
CA GLU A 291 -15.07 -10.26 6.78
C GLU A 291 -15.24 -11.26 7.92
N HIS A 292 -15.97 -10.90 8.97
CA HIS A 292 -16.23 -11.75 10.12
C HIS A 292 -17.65 -11.54 10.61
N ASP A 293 -18.43 -12.63 10.68
CA ASP A 293 -19.81 -12.65 11.17
C ASP A 293 -20.74 -11.64 10.48
N GLY A 294 -20.48 -11.40 9.18
CA GLY A 294 -21.23 -10.46 8.34
C GLY A 294 -20.72 -9.01 8.38
N ASP A 295 -19.77 -8.71 9.26
CA ASP A 295 -19.17 -7.38 9.38
C ASP A 295 -17.83 -7.27 8.67
N PHE A 296 -17.52 -6.07 8.18
CA PHE A 296 -16.23 -5.71 7.59
C PHE A 296 -15.37 -5.00 8.63
N LEU A 297 -14.34 -5.71 9.13
CA LEU A 297 -13.43 -5.21 10.15
C LEU A 297 -12.17 -4.64 9.48
N LEU A 298 -11.89 -3.35 9.70
CA LEU A 298 -10.71 -2.68 9.15
C LEU A 298 -9.44 -3.28 9.75
N ILE A 299 -8.49 -3.66 8.90
CA ILE A 299 -7.18 -4.19 9.30
C ILE A 299 -6.01 -3.28 8.93
N ASP A 300 -6.16 -2.43 7.91
CA ASP A 300 -5.12 -1.48 7.49
C ASP A 300 -5.70 -0.30 6.70
N PHE A 301 -5.13 0.89 6.88
CA PHE A 301 -5.38 2.07 6.06
C PHE A 301 -4.04 2.53 5.50
N ASN A 302 -3.92 2.48 4.18
CA ASN A 302 -2.73 2.83 3.42
C ASN A 302 -2.89 4.22 2.76
N PRO A 303 -2.34 5.32 3.31
CA PRO A 303 -2.58 6.68 2.82
C PRO A 303 -1.67 7.07 1.63
N ARG A 304 -1.41 6.13 0.71
CA ARG A 304 -0.36 6.22 -0.31
C ARG A 304 -0.65 5.31 -1.50
N GLY A 305 0.17 5.40 -2.56
CA GLY A 305 0.11 4.49 -3.70
C GLY A 305 0.57 3.07 -3.33
N TYR A 306 -0.11 2.04 -3.84
CA TYR A 306 0.10 0.62 -3.51
C TYR A 306 0.35 -0.23 -4.75
N SER A 307 0.60 -1.53 -4.60
CA SER A 307 1.05 -2.37 -5.73
C SER A 307 0.03 -2.48 -6.87
N GLN A 308 -1.26 -2.43 -6.57
CA GLN A 308 -2.35 -2.69 -7.49
C GLN A 308 -2.87 -1.43 -8.20
N MET A 309 -2.15 -0.29 -8.14
CA MET A 309 -2.62 0.98 -8.71
C MET A 309 -3.00 0.90 -10.20
N ALA A 310 -2.37 0.00 -10.98
CA ALA A 310 -2.75 -0.23 -12.38
C ALA A 310 -4.21 -0.72 -12.51
N PHE A 311 -4.69 -1.49 -11.54
CA PHE A 311 -6.05 -2.01 -11.49
C PHE A 311 -7.08 -0.91 -11.29
N GLU A 312 -6.75 0.08 -10.47
CA GLU A 312 -7.64 1.23 -10.26
C GLU A 312 -7.73 2.08 -11.52
N VAL A 313 -6.57 2.31 -12.15
CA VAL A 313 -6.49 3.06 -13.42
C VAL A 313 -7.32 2.37 -14.50
N SER A 314 -7.25 1.04 -14.63
CA SER A 314 -8.01 0.29 -15.65
C SER A 314 -9.52 0.25 -15.36
N ARG A 315 -9.92 0.39 -14.09
CA ARG A 315 -11.32 0.50 -13.64
C ARG A 315 -11.81 1.94 -13.54
N GLY A 316 -11.20 2.83 -14.32
CA GLY A 316 -11.64 4.22 -14.46
C GLY A 316 -11.34 5.14 -13.28
N LEU A 317 -10.55 4.70 -12.29
CA LEU A 317 -10.14 5.50 -11.13
C LEU A 317 -8.63 5.82 -11.19
N PRO A 318 -8.22 6.89 -11.90
CA PRO A 318 -6.80 7.20 -12.10
C PRO A 318 -6.17 7.91 -10.89
N LEU A 319 -6.06 7.20 -9.76
CA LEU A 319 -5.56 7.74 -8.49
C LEU A 319 -4.24 8.54 -8.59
N PRO A 320 -3.20 8.12 -9.36
CA PRO A 320 -1.99 8.91 -9.50
C PRO A 320 -2.25 10.27 -10.16
N TYR A 321 -3.20 10.34 -11.10
CA TYR A 321 -3.54 11.58 -11.78
C TYR A 321 -4.37 12.50 -10.89
N LEU A 322 -5.34 11.97 -10.15
CA LEU A 322 -6.09 12.75 -9.15
C LEU A 322 -5.17 13.37 -8.10
N HIS A 323 -4.17 12.61 -7.62
CA HIS A 323 -3.11 13.11 -6.73
C HIS A 323 -2.32 14.25 -7.38
N TYR A 324 -1.92 14.10 -8.65
CA TYR A 324 -1.20 15.14 -9.38
C TYR A 324 -2.03 16.42 -9.56
N LEU A 325 -3.31 16.30 -9.92
CA LEU A 325 -4.20 17.43 -10.09
C LEU A 325 -4.43 18.17 -8.76
N GLY A 326 -4.63 17.41 -7.67
CA GLY A 326 -4.70 17.96 -6.32
C GLY A 326 -3.42 18.70 -5.93
N ALA A 327 -2.25 18.10 -6.15
CA ALA A 327 -0.95 18.69 -5.82
C ALA A 327 -0.65 19.98 -6.60
N THR A 328 -1.17 20.08 -7.83
CA THR A 328 -0.93 21.23 -8.72
C THR A 328 -2.03 22.29 -8.65
N GLY A 329 -3.09 22.08 -7.86
CA GLY A 329 -4.21 23.03 -7.75
C GLY A 329 -5.07 23.11 -9.01
N GLN A 330 -5.06 22.09 -9.86
CA GLN A 330 -5.87 22.05 -11.09
C GLN A 330 -7.32 21.63 -10.78
N HIS A 331 -8.04 22.51 -10.07
CA HIS A 331 -9.36 22.22 -9.50
C HIS A 331 -10.43 21.88 -10.54
N GLU A 332 -10.45 22.56 -11.70
CA GLU A 332 -11.43 22.30 -12.77
C GLU A 332 -11.23 20.92 -13.39
N GLU A 333 -9.99 20.58 -13.76
CA GLU A 333 -9.65 19.26 -14.30
C GLU A 333 -9.88 18.15 -13.26
N LEU A 334 -9.58 18.43 -11.98
CA LEU A 334 -9.85 17.50 -10.89
C LEU A 334 -11.35 17.21 -10.75
N ALA A 335 -12.20 18.25 -10.84
CA ALA A 335 -13.65 18.09 -10.81
C ALA A 335 -14.16 17.30 -12.01
N HIS A 336 -13.63 17.56 -13.22
CA HIS A 336 -13.98 16.81 -14.42
C HIS A 336 -13.62 15.32 -14.30
N GLU A 337 -12.39 15.02 -13.88
CA GLU A 337 -11.94 13.64 -13.69
C GLU A 337 -12.69 12.95 -12.55
N TRP A 338 -13.11 13.70 -11.54
CA TRP A 338 -13.96 13.19 -10.46
C TRP A 338 -15.32 12.75 -10.98
N GLU A 339 -16.02 13.60 -11.72
CA GLU A 339 -17.32 13.26 -12.33
C GLU A 339 -17.20 12.04 -13.25
N ARG A 340 -16.16 12.00 -14.08
CA ARG A 340 -15.88 10.85 -14.96
C ARG A 340 -15.65 9.56 -14.17
N ALA A 341 -14.92 9.62 -13.06
CA ALA A 341 -14.61 8.47 -12.22
C ALA A 341 -15.81 8.01 -11.38
N ASP A 342 -16.69 8.92 -10.93
CA ASP A 342 -17.91 8.58 -10.18
C ASP A 342 -19.00 7.99 -11.09
N ALA A 343 -19.11 8.50 -12.32
CA ALA A 343 -20.03 7.99 -13.34
C ALA A 343 -19.62 6.64 -13.93
N TRP A 344 -18.37 6.22 -13.77
CA TRP A 344 -17.87 4.95 -14.29
C TRP A 344 -18.66 3.76 -13.72
N LYS A 345 -19.01 2.82 -14.59
CA LYS A 345 -19.62 1.54 -14.24
C LYS A 345 -18.80 0.41 -14.86
N ALA A 346 -18.72 -0.72 -14.15
CA ALA A 346 -18.11 -1.91 -14.70
C ALA A 346 -18.95 -2.42 -15.88
N ASP A 347 -18.30 -2.77 -16.97
CA ASP A 347 -18.91 -3.39 -18.15
C ASP A 347 -18.62 -4.90 -18.23
N GLY A 348 -18.13 -5.48 -17.13
CA GLY A 348 -17.78 -6.89 -16.98
C GLY A 348 -16.83 -7.11 -15.80
N ASP A 349 -16.29 -8.32 -15.71
CA ASP A 349 -15.45 -8.75 -14.58
C ASP A 349 -14.00 -8.33 -14.78
N TYR A 350 -13.61 -7.23 -14.15
CA TYR A 350 -12.24 -6.74 -14.14
C TYR A 350 -11.41 -7.50 -13.10
N VAL A 351 -10.23 -7.96 -13.51
CA VAL A 351 -9.28 -8.63 -12.61
C VAL A 351 -7.89 -8.03 -12.72
N TYR A 352 -7.12 -8.15 -11.64
CA TYR A 352 -5.68 -7.86 -11.63
C TYR A 352 -4.92 -9.15 -11.42
N CYS A 353 -3.81 -9.31 -12.12
CA CYS A 353 -2.92 -10.46 -11.97
C CYS A 353 -1.46 -10.06 -12.17
N HIS A 354 -0.54 -10.64 -11.42
CA HIS A 354 0.85 -10.71 -11.83
C HIS A 354 1.09 -12.04 -12.56
N GLU A 355 0.87 -12.09 -13.89
CA GLU A 355 0.85 -13.36 -14.65
C GLU A 355 2.15 -14.16 -14.52
N LEU A 356 3.32 -13.51 -14.62
CA LEU A 356 4.60 -14.21 -14.46
C LEU A 356 4.73 -14.85 -13.07
N LEU A 357 4.46 -14.08 -12.02
CA LEU A 357 4.59 -14.57 -10.65
C LEU A 357 3.55 -15.66 -10.35
N LEU A 358 2.32 -15.52 -10.86
CA LEU A 358 1.31 -16.57 -10.82
C LEU A 358 1.82 -17.85 -11.49
N GLY A 359 2.40 -17.77 -12.69
CA GLY A 359 2.98 -18.91 -13.39
C GLY A 359 4.10 -19.59 -12.59
N ILE A 360 4.99 -18.82 -11.94
CA ILE A 360 6.04 -19.39 -11.08
C ILE A 360 5.42 -20.04 -9.82
N VAL A 361 4.35 -19.48 -9.25
CA VAL A 361 3.61 -20.10 -8.13
C VAL A 361 3.02 -21.44 -8.55
N MET A 362 2.34 -21.50 -9.69
CA MET A 362 1.71 -22.72 -10.20
C MET A 362 2.77 -23.80 -10.50
N ALA A 363 3.88 -23.42 -11.15
CA ALA A 363 4.99 -24.33 -11.40
C ALA A 363 5.63 -24.87 -10.10
N GLY A 364 5.83 -24.01 -9.09
CA GLY A 364 6.36 -24.41 -7.79
C GLY A 364 5.45 -25.37 -7.03
N GLN A 365 4.13 -25.17 -7.12
CA GLN A 365 3.13 -26.08 -6.53
C GLN A 365 3.11 -27.44 -7.24
N ALA A 366 3.19 -27.45 -8.58
CA ALA A 366 3.23 -28.68 -9.36
C ALA A 366 4.47 -29.55 -9.05
N VAL A 367 5.61 -28.94 -8.71
CA VAL A 367 6.82 -29.66 -8.28
C VAL A 367 6.69 -30.24 -6.86
N ASN A 368 5.89 -29.62 -5.99
CA ASN A 368 5.79 -30.00 -4.57
C ASN A 368 4.68 -31.04 -4.31
N GLU A 369 3.69 -31.18 -5.19
CA GLU A 369 2.54 -32.06 -4.99
C GLU A 369 2.28 -33.00 -6.18
N LYS A 370 2.43 -34.31 -5.95
CA LYS A 370 1.69 -35.38 -6.65
C LYS A 370 0.16 -35.35 -6.35
N LEU A 371 -0.41 -34.19 -6.00
CA LEU A 371 -1.72 -34.04 -5.32
C LEU A 371 -2.61 -32.86 -5.82
N GLY A 372 -2.40 -32.24 -7.00
CA GLY A 372 -3.19 -31.04 -7.33
C GLY A 372 -3.35 -30.60 -8.79
N ARG A 373 -3.61 -31.53 -9.75
CA ARG A 373 -3.93 -31.13 -11.14
C ARG A 373 -5.09 -30.11 -11.23
N GLU A 374 -6.11 -30.23 -10.39
CA GLU A 374 -7.30 -29.36 -10.42
C GLU A 374 -7.02 -27.89 -10.04
N ARG A 375 -6.02 -27.60 -9.19
CA ARG A 375 -5.74 -26.22 -8.74
C ARG A 375 -4.97 -25.38 -9.77
N SER A 376 -4.07 -25.99 -10.53
CA SER A 376 -3.38 -25.30 -11.64
C SER A 376 -4.36 -25.01 -12.78
N GLU A 377 -5.20 -25.99 -13.12
CA GLU A 377 -6.23 -25.86 -14.14
C GLU A 377 -7.25 -24.76 -13.80
N HIS A 378 -7.59 -24.58 -12.51
CA HIS A 378 -8.43 -23.47 -12.05
C HIS A 378 -7.83 -22.10 -12.34
N TRP A 379 -6.58 -21.83 -11.96
CA TRP A 379 -5.96 -20.51 -12.17
C TRP A 379 -5.61 -20.22 -13.62
N GLU A 380 -5.28 -21.25 -14.40
CA GLU A 380 -5.12 -21.12 -15.86
C GLU A 380 -6.45 -20.78 -16.55
N THR A 381 -7.53 -21.46 -16.14
CA THR A 381 -8.89 -21.16 -16.61
C THR A 381 -9.32 -19.77 -16.19
N TRP A 382 -9.12 -19.41 -14.92
CA TRP A 382 -9.41 -18.08 -14.38
C TRP A 382 -8.69 -16.97 -15.18
N ALA A 383 -7.39 -17.10 -15.44
CA ALA A 383 -6.64 -16.08 -16.18
C ALA A 383 -7.08 -16.00 -17.65
N ARG A 384 -7.46 -17.13 -18.26
CA ARG A 384 -7.97 -17.19 -19.64
C ARG A 384 -9.32 -16.51 -19.74
N ASP A 385 -10.24 -16.85 -18.86
CA ASP A 385 -11.64 -16.40 -18.92
C ASP A 385 -11.74 -14.90 -18.67
N HIS A 386 -10.85 -14.35 -17.82
CA HIS A 386 -10.80 -12.91 -17.53
C HIS A 386 -9.85 -12.12 -18.44
N ARG A 387 -9.17 -12.75 -19.40
CA ARG A 387 -8.15 -12.11 -20.26
C ARG A 387 -8.59 -10.78 -20.90
N PRO A 388 -9.85 -10.60 -21.37
CA PRO A 388 -10.28 -9.33 -21.97
C PRO A 388 -10.20 -8.13 -21.03
N ARG A 389 -10.34 -8.34 -19.71
CA ARG A 389 -10.37 -7.30 -18.67
C ARG A 389 -9.30 -7.52 -17.59
N LEU A 390 -8.27 -8.30 -17.92
CA LEU A 390 -7.14 -8.57 -17.04
C LEU A 390 -6.14 -7.42 -17.10
N THR A 391 -5.88 -6.83 -15.94
CA THR A 391 -4.80 -5.87 -15.73
C THR A 391 -3.58 -6.60 -15.19
N ASP A 392 -2.48 -6.60 -15.95
CA ASP A 392 -1.25 -7.21 -15.48
C ASP A 392 -0.37 -6.21 -14.71
N ALA A 393 0.32 -6.69 -13.67
CA ALA A 393 1.22 -5.91 -12.83
C ALA A 393 2.32 -5.16 -13.63
N VAL A 394 2.81 -5.74 -14.72
CA VAL A 394 3.97 -5.22 -15.47
C VAL A 394 3.76 -5.15 -16.98
N ARG A 395 2.86 -5.95 -17.56
CA ARG A 395 2.58 -5.96 -19.01
C ARG A 395 1.65 -4.80 -19.38
N ALA A 396 2.09 -3.97 -20.32
CA ALA A 396 1.27 -2.93 -20.95
C ALA A 396 1.58 -2.84 -22.45
N LYS A 397 0.54 -2.57 -23.26
CA LYS A 397 0.70 -2.38 -24.71
C LYS A 397 1.56 -1.14 -24.97
N GLY A 398 2.61 -1.30 -25.77
CA GLY A 398 3.52 -0.20 -26.11
C GLY A 398 4.55 0.17 -25.05
N ASP A 399 4.64 -0.57 -23.93
CA ASP A 399 5.61 -0.39 -22.85
C ASP A 399 6.10 -1.73 -22.28
N ALA A 400 6.79 -2.51 -23.13
CA ALA A 400 7.11 -3.92 -22.85
C ALA A 400 8.39 -4.14 -22.01
N LEU A 401 9.31 -3.17 -21.96
CA LEU A 401 10.60 -3.34 -21.28
C LEU A 401 10.50 -3.59 -19.76
N PRO A 402 9.57 -2.99 -18.99
CA PRO A 402 9.37 -3.32 -17.59
C PRO A 402 9.15 -4.81 -17.32
N ARG A 403 8.41 -5.50 -18.21
CA ARG A 403 8.18 -6.96 -18.13
C ARG A 403 9.49 -7.75 -18.29
N VAL A 404 10.39 -7.30 -19.16
CA VAL A 404 11.69 -7.96 -19.37
C VAL A 404 12.58 -7.82 -18.13
N VAL A 405 12.63 -6.61 -17.55
CA VAL A 405 13.37 -6.35 -16.30
C VAL A 405 12.80 -7.17 -15.15
N ASP A 406 11.47 -7.24 -15.04
CA ASP A 406 10.78 -8.04 -14.03
C ASP A 406 11.14 -9.53 -14.13
N ALA A 407 11.04 -10.12 -15.33
CA ALA A 407 11.43 -11.51 -15.55
C ALA A 407 12.90 -11.77 -15.23
N THR A 408 13.79 -10.86 -15.64
CA THR A 408 15.24 -10.96 -15.37
C THR A 408 15.52 -10.94 -13.87
N LYS A 409 14.77 -10.16 -13.09
CA LYS A 409 14.91 -10.12 -11.63
C LYS A 409 14.51 -11.42 -10.97
N HIS A 410 13.36 -11.99 -11.34
CA HIS A 410 12.94 -13.28 -10.80
C HIS A 410 13.92 -14.41 -11.15
N VAL A 411 14.48 -14.41 -12.36
CA VAL A 411 15.55 -15.36 -12.74
C VAL A 411 16.81 -15.15 -11.90
N ARG A 412 17.25 -13.91 -11.67
CA ARG A 412 18.40 -13.61 -10.81
C ARG A 412 18.20 -14.06 -9.37
N GLU A 413 17.03 -13.83 -8.80
CA GLU A 413 16.66 -14.30 -7.45
C GLU A 413 16.69 -15.83 -7.36
N LEU A 414 16.12 -16.52 -8.35
CA LEU A 414 16.17 -17.98 -8.44
C LEU A 414 17.61 -18.51 -8.50
N ILE A 415 18.48 -17.89 -9.31
CA ILE A 415 19.89 -18.30 -9.45
C ILE A 415 20.68 -18.04 -8.15
N ARG A 416 20.49 -16.88 -7.50
CA ARG A 416 21.24 -16.49 -6.30
C ARG A 416 20.79 -17.22 -5.05
N HIS A 417 19.48 -17.44 -4.93
CA HIS A 417 18.87 -17.98 -3.72
C HIS A 417 17.91 -19.13 -4.03
N PRO A 418 18.32 -20.21 -4.72
CA PRO A 418 17.42 -21.24 -5.23
C PRO A 418 16.59 -21.89 -4.13
N ARG A 419 17.19 -22.18 -2.98
CA ARG A 419 16.49 -22.77 -1.82
C ARG A 419 15.48 -21.80 -1.19
N SER A 420 15.85 -20.53 -1.01
CA SER A 420 14.97 -19.51 -0.44
C SER A 420 13.83 -19.18 -1.39
N PHE A 421 14.14 -19.06 -2.68
CA PHE A 421 13.20 -18.90 -3.75
C PHE A 421 12.20 -20.06 -3.69
N VAL A 422 12.61 -21.31 -3.96
CA VAL A 422 11.70 -22.47 -3.93
C VAL A 422 10.91 -22.55 -2.62
N LYS A 423 11.54 -22.38 -1.44
CA LYS A 423 10.85 -22.38 -0.14
C LYS A 423 9.80 -21.27 -0.01
N SER A 424 10.04 -20.11 -0.59
CA SER A 424 9.04 -19.04 -0.66
C SER A 424 7.85 -19.42 -1.54
N PHE A 425 8.06 -20.27 -2.56
CA PHE A 425 7.05 -20.76 -3.52
C PHE A 425 6.30 -22.01 -3.03
N THR A 426 6.84 -22.75 -2.05
CA THR A 426 6.27 -24.03 -1.57
C THR A 426 5.59 -23.96 -0.19
N ARG A 427 5.80 -22.92 0.61
CA ARG A 427 5.02 -22.69 1.85
C ARG A 427 3.62 -22.13 1.49
N GLY A 428 2.70 -23.05 1.20
CA GLY A 428 1.28 -22.80 0.96
C GLY A 428 0.47 -22.57 2.23
#